data_AF-A0A0F9ETI9-F1
#
_entry.id   AF-A0A0F9ETI9-F1
#
_cell.length_a   1.000
_cell.length_b   1.000
_cell.length_c   1.000
_cell.angle_alpha   90.00
_cell.angle_beta   90.00
_cell.angle_gamma   90.00
#
_symmetry.space_group_name_H-M   'P 1'
#
loop_
_entity.id
_entity.type
_entity.pdbx_description
1 polymer ?
#
loop_
_entity_poly.entity_id
_entity_poly.type
_entity_poly.pdbx_seq_one_letter_code
_entity_poly.pdbx_strand_id
1 'polypeptide(L)'
;MSDQVLSVKDWGTFQQYKDRNPQWIKFHLAVLDDYEFSRLPDTAKAHLLLIWLLAARCDNRIPYDVPWIAQRIGVREKNLQLERLLKGGWLFVREVEKDRTDVRTDVRTDLRTDNGKGSVAPEEKRREETETDPRARDPNKKPEFAEQF
;
A
#
# COMPACT_ATOMS: atom_id res chain seq x y z
N MET A 1 -5.97 -6.04 -25.56
CA MET A 1 -6.69 -5.75 -24.31
C MET A 1 -5.70 -5.05 -23.41
N SER A 2 -5.79 -3.72 -23.34
CA SER A 2 -5.02 -2.91 -22.40
C SER A 2 -5.55 -3.19 -21.00
N ASP A 3 -4.66 -3.54 -20.08
CA ASP A 3 -5.07 -3.77 -18.69
C ASP A 3 -5.10 -2.39 -18.01
N GLN A 4 -6.24 -2.03 -17.42
CA GLN A 4 -6.41 -0.78 -16.71
C GLN A 4 -6.03 -0.96 -15.24
N VAL A 5 -5.33 0.03 -14.69
CA VAL A 5 -5.00 0.09 -13.27
C VAL A 5 -5.52 1.37 -12.66
N LEU A 6 -5.91 1.28 -11.39
CA LEU A 6 -6.29 2.38 -10.54
C LEU A 6 -5.09 2.81 -9.70
N SER A 7 -4.89 4.13 -9.61
CA SER A 7 -3.78 4.75 -8.89
C SER A 7 -4.29 5.89 -8.02
N VAL A 8 -3.65 6.08 -6.87
CA VAL A 8 -3.91 7.13 -5.90
C VAL A 8 -3.17 8.41 -6.28
N LYS A 9 -3.82 9.56 -6.09
CA LYS A 9 -3.24 10.91 -6.22
C LYS A 9 -2.00 11.08 -5.35
N ASP A 10 -0.98 11.78 -5.83
CA ASP A 10 0.20 12.18 -5.04
C ASP A 10 0.97 11.02 -4.36
N TRP A 11 0.90 9.80 -4.91
CA TRP A 11 1.47 8.59 -4.30
C TRP A 11 2.95 8.69 -3.91
N GLY A 12 3.76 9.39 -4.73
CA GLY A 12 5.18 9.59 -4.46
C GLY A 12 5.46 10.33 -3.14
N THR A 13 4.47 11.02 -2.57
CA THR A 13 4.58 11.69 -1.27
C THR A 13 4.27 10.77 -0.09
N PHE A 14 3.48 9.71 -0.30
CA PHE A 14 3.01 8.81 0.75
C PHE A 14 4.00 7.67 1.02
N GLN A 15 4.79 7.28 0.02
CA GLN A 15 5.71 6.17 0.14
C GLN A 15 7.04 6.39 -0.57
N GLN A 16 8.13 6.20 0.18
CA GLN A 16 9.52 6.29 -0.34
C GLN A 16 10.20 4.92 -0.45
N TYR A 17 9.63 3.87 0.17
CA TYR A 17 10.14 2.51 0.04
C TYR A 17 9.87 1.99 -1.38
N LYS A 18 10.93 1.65 -2.10
CA LYS A 18 10.86 1.01 -3.43
C LYS A 18 10.84 -0.50 -3.34
N ASP A 19 11.30 -1.06 -2.23
CA ASP A 19 11.40 -2.51 -2.03
C ASP A 19 10.59 -2.97 -0.81
N ARG A 20 9.72 -3.94 -1.11
CA ARG A 20 8.85 -4.74 -0.23
C ARG A 20 7.64 -4.03 0.37
N ASN A 21 6.48 -4.58 0.01
CA ASN A 21 5.15 -4.47 0.62
C ASN A 21 5.18 -3.86 2.04
N PRO A 22 5.06 -2.53 2.15
CA PRO A 22 5.33 -1.81 3.37
C PRO A 22 4.26 -2.15 4.42
N GLN A 23 4.69 -2.27 5.68
CA GLN A 23 3.76 -2.55 6.79
C GLN A 23 2.84 -1.36 7.09
N TRP A 24 3.19 -0.16 6.63
CA TRP A 24 2.47 1.09 6.90
C TRP A 24 2.59 2.07 5.72
N ILE A 25 1.67 3.03 5.69
CA ILE A 25 1.65 4.16 4.76
C ILE A 25 1.70 5.46 5.56
N LYS A 26 2.45 6.48 5.09
CA LYS A 26 2.42 7.80 5.71
C LYS A 26 1.10 8.47 5.35
N PHE A 27 0.32 8.80 6.37
CA PHE A 27 -0.84 9.63 6.18
C PHE A 27 -0.52 11.06 6.61
N HIS A 28 -0.52 11.99 5.65
CA HIS A 28 -0.13 13.38 5.88
C HIS A 28 -1.26 14.18 6.53
N LEU A 29 -0.94 14.92 7.59
CA LEU A 29 -1.89 15.79 8.30
C LEU A 29 -2.55 16.84 7.39
N ALA A 30 -1.86 17.27 6.34
CA ALA A 30 -2.35 18.25 5.36
C ALA A 30 -3.67 17.85 4.69
N VAL A 31 -4.04 16.56 4.72
CA VAL A 31 -5.35 16.08 4.27
C VAL A 31 -6.51 16.72 5.04
N LEU A 32 -6.31 17.10 6.30
CA LEU A 32 -7.31 17.74 7.14
C LEU A 32 -7.53 19.20 6.74
N ASP A 33 -6.55 19.82 6.09
CA ASP A 33 -6.64 21.16 5.54
C ASP A 33 -7.25 21.16 4.12
N ASP A 34 -7.43 19.99 3.50
CA ASP A 34 -8.04 19.84 2.19
C ASP A 34 -9.58 19.94 2.28
N TYR A 35 -10.11 21.02 1.71
CA TYR A 35 -11.55 21.28 1.65
C TYR A 35 -12.31 20.18 0.88
N GLU A 36 -11.72 19.67 -0.20
CA GLU A 36 -12.33 18.61 -1.02
C GLU A 36 -12.36 17.27 -0.28
N PHE A 37 -11.39 17.02 0.60
CA PHE A 37 -11.44 15.87 1.51
C PHE A 37 -12.53 16.06 2.55
N SER A 38 -12.59 17.25 3.17
CA SER A 38 -13.53 17.56 4.25
C SER A 38 -14.99 17.37 3.85
N ARG A 39 -15.35 17.73 2.61
CA ARG A 39 -16.70 17.57 2.04
C ARG A 39 -17.06 16.14 1.61
N LEU A 40 -16.13 15.20 1.60
CA LEU A 40 -16.45 13.81 1.27
C LEU A 40 -17.41 13.23 2.32
N PRO A 41 -18.41 12.43 1.91
CA PRO A 41 -19.20 11.63 2.84
C PRO A 41 -18.29 10.70 3.65
N ASP A 42 -18.64 10.43 4.90
CA ASP A 42 -17.83 9.61 5.81
C ASP A 42 -17.52 8.23 5.22
N THR A 43 -18.49 7.62 4.54
CA THR A 43 -18.31 6.36 3.81
C THR A 43 -17.26 6.48 2.71
N ALA A 44 -17.21 7.59 1.96
CA ALA A 44 -16.23 7.81 0.92
C ALA A 44 -14.83 8.05 1.50
N LYS A 45 -14.72 8.78 2.61
CA LYS A 45 -13.47 8.97 3.37
C LYS A 45 -12.92 7.61 3.82
N ALA A 46 -13.76 6.77 4.44
CA ALA A 46 -13.37 5.43 4.87
C ALA A 46 -12.89 4.57 3.69
N HIS A 47 -13.62 4.56 2.57
CA HIS A 47 -13.20 3.83 1.37
C HIS A 47 -11.87 4.33 0.81
N LEU A 48 -11.65 5.65 0.78
CA LEU A 48 -10.40 6.24 0.30
C LEU A 48 -9.20 5.77 1.15
N LEU A 49 -9.33 5.79 2.48
CA LEU A 49 -8.29 5.30 3.40
C LEU A 49 -7.97 3.81 3.16
N LEU A 50 -8.99 2.98 2.97
CA LEU A 50 -8.80 1.55 2.68
C LEU A 50 -8.17 1.31 1.30
N ILE A 51 -8.52 2.12 0.30
CA ILE A 51 -7.93 2.07 -1.04
C ILE A 51 -6.45 2.52 -0.99
N TRP A 52 -6.07 3.47 -0.13
CA TRP A 52 -4.67 3.82 0.08
C TRP A 52 -3.85 2.68 0.67
N LEU A 53 -4.41 1.94 1.63
CA LEU A 53 -3.78 0.71 2.14
C LEU A 53 -3.65 -0.34 1.03
N LEU A 54 -4.65 -0.45 0.16
CA LEU A 54 -4.59 -1.35 -0.99
C LEU A 54 -3.52 -0.91 -2.00
N ALA A 55 -3.40 0.40 -2.27
CA ALA A 55 -2.35 0.96 -3.11
C ALA A 55 -0.95 0.63 -2.57
N ALA A 56 -0.75 0.69 -1.25
CA ALA A 56 0.51 0.32 -0.61
C ALA A 56 0.93 -1.13 -0.91
N ARG A 57 -0.04 -2.05 -0.99
CA ARG A 57 0.21 -3.45 -1.33
C ARG A 57 0.47 -3.69 -2.82
N CYS A 58 -0.04 -2.82 -3.67
CA CYS A 58 0.00 -2.97 -5.13
C CYS A 58 0.97 -1.99 -5.80
N ASP A 59 1.87 -1.34 -5.04
CA ASP A 59 2.74 -0.27 -5.55
C ASP A 59 1.98 0.77 -6.39
N ASN A 60 0.82 1.18 -5.90
CA ASN A 60 -0.12 2.10 -6.55
C ASN A 60 -0.62 1.68 -7.94
N ARG A 61 -0.46 0.41 -8.30
CA ARG A 61 -0.99 -0.21 -9.52
C ARG A 61 -2.08 -1.20 -9.14
N ILE A 62 -3.19 -0.68 -8.62
CA ILE A 62 -4.33 -1.50 -8.21
C ILE A 62 -5.03 -2.00 -9.49
N PRO A 63 -5.33 -3.29 -9.66
CA PRO A 63 -6.14 -3.75 -10.79
C PRO A 63 -7.48 -3.02 -10.84
N TYR A 64 -7.88 -2.50 -12.00
CA TYR A 64 -9.17 -1.83 -12.15
C TYR A 64 -10.31 -2.86 -12.29
N ASP A 65 -10.53 -3.60 -11.21
CA ASP A 65 -11.56 -4.65 -11.05
C ASP A 65 -12.42 -4.29 -9.82
N VAL A 66 -13.64 -3.82 -10.08
CA VAL A 66 -14.54 -3.29 -9.05
C VAL A 66 -14.96 -4.38 -8.04
N PRO A 67 -15.42 -5.57 -8.45
CA PRO A 67 -15.66 -6.69 -7.53
C PRO A 67 -14.45 -7.02 -6.65
N TRP A 68 -13.25 -7.08 -7.24
CA TRP A 68 -12.03 -7.42 -6.50
C TRP A 68 -11.66 -6.33 -5.49
N ILE A 69 -11.73 -5.05 -5.87
CA ILE A 69 -11.47 -3.92 -4.96
C ILE A 69 -12.45 -3.95 -3.80
N ALA A 70 -13.74 -4.11 -4.08
CA ALA A 70 -14.79 -4.14 -3.07
C ALA A 70 -14.56 -5.27 -2.05
N GLN A 71 -14.22 -6.47 -2.54
CA GLN A 71 -13.88 -7.61 -1.69
C GLN A 71 -12.65 -7.32 -0.81
N ARG A 72 -11.59 -6.73 -1.38
CA ARG A 72 -10.33 -6.46 -0.68
C ARG A 72 -10.45 -5.43 0.43
N ILE A 73 -11.33 -4.44 0.26
CA ILE A 73 -11.58 -3.44 1.29
C ILE A 73 -12.77 -3.80 2.20
N GLY A 74 -13.39 -4.96 2.01
CA GLY A 74 -14.45 -5.48 2.88
C GLY A 74 -15.80 -4.78 2.73
N VAL A 75 -16.12 -4.27 1.53
CA VAL A 75 -17.38 -3.55 1.26
C VAL A 75 -18.17 -4.27 0.18
N ARG A 76 -19.50 -4.08 0.19
CA ARG A 76 -20.35 -4.55 -0.91
C ARG A 76 -20.10 -3.67 -2.14
N GLU A 77 -20.00 -4.29 -3.31
CA GLU A 77 -19.76 -3.59 -4.59
C GLU A 77 -20.69 -2.39 -4.80
N LYS A 78 -22.00 -2.59 -4.59
CA LYS A 78 -23.01 -1.51 -4.70
C LYS A 78 -22.81 -0.32 -3.78
N ASN A 79 -22.07 -0.48 -2.68
CA ASN A 79 -21.82 0.59 -1.70
C ASN A 79 -20.49 1.30 -1.98
N LEU A 80 -19.62 0.72 -2.80
CA LEU A 80 -18.30 1.25 -3.11
C LEU A 80 -18.43 2.62 -3.78
N GLN A 81 -17.80 3.63 -3.18
CA GLN A 81 -17.89 5.02 -3.63
C GLN A 81 -16.85 5.34 -4.73
N LEU A 82 -16.55 4.38 -5.62
CA LEU A 82 -15.44 4.49 -6.57
C LEU A 82 -15.62 5.65 -7.56
N GLU A 83 -16.81 5.78 -8.15
CA GLU A 83 -17.10 6.87 -9.08
C GLU A 83 -16.93 8.26 -8.46
N ARG A 84 -17.32 8.41 -7.19
CA ARG A 84 -17.17 9.66 -6.45
C ARG A 84 -15.70 10.00 -6.24
N LEU A 85 -14.90 9.01 -5.87
CA LEU A 85 -13.47 9.19 -5.63
C LEU A 85 -12.71 9.49 -6.94
N LEU A 86 -13.11 8.87 -8.05
CA LEU A 86 -12.61 9.19 -9.39
C LEU A 86 -12.97 10.62 -9.80
N LYS A 87 -14.25 11.01 -9.68
CA LYS A 87 -14.71 12.38 -10.01
C LYS A 87 -14.08 13.45 -9.12
N GLY A 88 -13.81 13.12 -7.86
CA GLY A 88 -13.12 14.00 -6.92
C GLY A 88 -11.60 14.10 -7.13
N GLY A 89 -11.04 13.38 -8.11
CA GLY A 89 -9.60 13.42 -8.40
C GLY A 89 -8.72 12.74 -7.35
N TRP A 90 -9.30 11.90 -6.49
CA TRP A 90 -8.56 11.13 -5.48
C TRP A 90 -7.88 9.90 -6.08
N LEU A 91 -8.46 9.38 -7.16
CA LEU A 91 -8.05 8.18 -7.86
C LEU A 91 -8.01 8.44 -9.37
N PHE A 92 -7.12 7.76 -10.07
CA PHE A 92 -6.95 7.87 -11.52
C PHE A 92 -6.86 6.48 -12.15
N VAL A 93 -7.61 6.27 -13.23
CA VAL A 93 -7.46 5.10 -14.10
C VAL A 93 -6.33 5.37 -15.08
N ARG A 94 -5.40 4.43 -15.20
CA ARG A 94 -4.28 4.46 -16.14
C ARG A 94 -4.31 3.20 -16.99
N GLU A 95 -3.92 3.32 -18.24
CA GLU A 95 -3.67 2.17 -19.09
C GLU A 95 -2.25 1.65 -18.85
N VAL A 96 -2.11 0.33 -18.74
CA VAL A 96 -0.80 -0.33 -18.70
C VAL A 96 -0.59 -0.97 -20.05
N GLU A 97 0.43 -0.49 -20.76
CA GLU A 97 0.93 -1.18 -21.95
C GLU A 97 1.50 -2.54 -21.50
N LYS A 98 1.10 -3.61 -22.17
CA LYS A 98 1.69 -4.92 -21.96
C LYS A 98 3.09 -4.86 -22.53
N ASP A 99 4.08 -4.60 -21.68
CA ASP A 99 5.43 -5.04 -21.95
C ASP A 99 5.32 -6.55 -22.20
N ARG A 100 5.45 -6.95 -23.47
CA ARG A 100 5.64 -8.34 -23.86
C ARG A 100 6.94 -8.76 -23.21
N THR A 101 6.85 -9.32 -22.00
CA THR A 101 8.00 -9.99 -21.39
C THR A 101 8.39 -11.11 -22.35
N ASP A 102 9.53 -10.92 -23.00
CA ASP A 102 10.18 -11.89 -23.87
C ASP A 102 10.39 -13.16 -23.04
N VAL A 103 9.54 -14.16 -23.26
CA VAL A 103 9.70 -15.47 -22.64
C VAL A 103 10.90 -16.10 -23.32
N ARG A 104 12.11 -15.80 -22.81
CA ARG A 104 13.27 -16.62 -23.07
C ARG A 104 12.99 -17.97 -22.40
N THR A 105 12.48 -18.91 -23.18
CA THR A 105 12.49 -20.33 -22.85
C THR A 105 13.94 -20.80 -22.75
N ASP A 106 14.53 -20.70 -21.57
CA ASP A 106 15.69 -21.52 -21.24
C ASP A 106 15.18 -22.92 -20.90
N VAL A 107 14.98 -23.74 -21.93
CA VAL A 107 14.88 -25.18 -21.78
C VAL A 107 16.25 -25.67 -21.33
N ARG A 108 16.45 -25.77 -20.02
CA ARG A 108 17.49 -26.61 -19.43
C ARG A 108 16.86 -27.94 -19.03
N THR A 109 16.86 -28.87 -19.96
CA THR A 109 16.80 -30.30 -19.62
C THR A 109 18.14 -30.66 -19.00
N ASP A 110 18.19 -30.91 -17.69
CA ASP A 110 19.28 -31.68 -17.09
C ASP A 110 18.74 -32.55 -15.96
N LEU A 111 19.02 -33.84 -16.10
CA LEU A 111 18.53 -34.96 -15.31
C LEU A 111 19.11 -34.95 -13.90
N ARG A 112 18.27 -35.32 -12.93
CA ARG A 112 18.64 -35.67 -11.55
C ARG A 112 19.76 -36.70 -11.50
N THR A 113 20.77 -36.46 -10.66
CA THR A 113 21.33 -37.50 -9.79
C THR A 113 21.56 -36.93 -8.38
N ASP A 114 21.27 -37.79 -7.42
CA ASP A 114 21.12 -37.56 -5.98
C ASP A 114 22.48 -37.55 -5.25
N ASN A 115 22.43 -37.01 -4.03
CA ASN A 115 23.15 -37.47 -2.82
C ASN A 115 24.22 -36.54 -2.22
N GLY A 116 24.08 -36.25 -0.91
CA GLY A 116 25.21 -35.93 -0.02
C GLY A 116 25.15 -34.61 0.78
N LYS A 117 24.61 -34.71 2.01
CA LYS A 117 25.01 -34.03 3.27
C LYS A 117 26.03 -32.87 3.21
N GLY A 118 25.69 -31.75 3.84
CA GLY A 118 26.69 -30.75 4.26
C GLY A 118 26.10 -29.43 4.76
N SER A 119 25.81 -29.37 6.05
CA SER A 119 25.52 -28.17 6.83
C SER A 119 26.64 -27.13 6.78
N VAL A 120 26.39 -25.88 6.37
CA VAL A 120 26.97 -24.66 6.95
C VAL A 120 26.02 -23.49 6.68
N ALA A 121 25.55 -22.83 7.74
CA ALA A 121 24.80 -21.58 7.67
C ALA A 121 25.77 -20.40 7.45
N PRO A 122 25.50 -19.47 6.52
CA PRO A 122 26.16 -18.18 6.53
C PRO A 122 25.46 -17.23 7.50
N GLU A 123 26.20 -16.86 8.53
CA GLU A 123 25.92 -15.86 9.55
C GLU A 123 25.74 -14.47 8.89
N GLU A 124 24.48 -14.05 8.72
CA GLU A 124 24.16 -12.74 8.15
C GLU A 124 23.98 -11.71 9.28
N LYS A 125 24.88 -10.73 9.28
CA LYS A 125 25.02 -9.65 10.26
C LYS A 125 23.69 -8.96 10.56
N ARG A 126 23.18 -9.18 11.77
CA ARG A 126 22.18 -8.34 12.43
C ARG A 126 22.71 -6.91 12.49
N ARG A 127 22.18 -6.02 11.66
CA ARG A 127 22.32 -4.58 11.86
C ARG A 127 21.27 -4.18 12.90
N GLU A 128 21.72 -3.86 14.11
CA GLU A 128 20.91 -3.19 15.11
C GLU A 128 20.78 -1.73 14.69
N GLU A 129 19.69 -1.38 13.99
CA GLU A 129 19.28 0.01 13.89
C GLU A 129 18.50 0.34 15.17
N THR A 130 19.18 1.00 16.10
CA THR A 130 18.58 1.56 17.31
C THR A 130 17.76 2.77 16.89
N GLU A 131 16.48 2.55 16.56
CA GLU A 131 15.52 3.64 16.42
C GLU A 131 15.23 4.19 17.83
N THR A 132 16.01 5.20 18.23
CA THR A 132 15.69 5.99 19.41
C THR A 132 14.49 6.86 19.03
N ASP A 133 13.28 6.36 19.31
CA ASP A 133 12.06 7.16 19.20
C ASP A 133 12.17 8.36 20.16
N PRO A 134 12.30 9.61 19.67
CA PRO A 134 12.34 10.78 20.53
C PRO A 134 11.01 11.04 21.26
N ARG A 135 9.98 10.23 21.00
CA ARG A 135 8.66 10.25 21.65
C ARG A 135 8.41 9.03 22.52
N ALA A 136 9.42 8.22 22.83
CA ALA A 136 9.30 7.15 23.82
C ALA A 136 8.74 7.75 25.12
N ARG A 137 7.43 7.51 25.33
CA ARG A 137 6.65 8.17 26.37
C ARG A 137 7.09 7.55 27.68
N ASP A 138 7.62 8.35 28.60
CA ASP A 138 7.92 7.90 29.95
C ASP A 138 6.66 7.22 30.52
N PRO A 139 6.73 5.91 30.86
CA PRO A 139 5.57 5.17 31.35
C PRO A 139 5.02 5.71 32.68
N ASN A 140 5.79 6.56 33.39
CA ASN A 140 5.36 7.25 34.60
C ASN A 140 4.84 8.68 34.37
N LYS A 141 4.88 9.22 33.15
CA LYS A 141 4.37 10.56 32.87
C LYS A 141 2.86 10.53 32.72
N LYS A 142 2.15 10.89 33.79
CA LYS A 142 0.69 11.12 33.76
C LYS A 142 0.37 12.12 32.65
N PRO A 143 -0.65 11.87 31.81
CA PRO A 143 -1.02 12.81 30.78
C PRO A 143 -1.69 14.03 31.41
N GLU A 144 -1.18 15.23 31.13
CA GLU A 144 -1.89 16.49 31.38
C GLU A 144 -3.07 16.59 30.40
N PHE A 145 -4.13 15.83 30.65
CA PHE A 145 -5.41 16.06 29.98
C PHE A 145 -6.15 17.16 30.76
N ALA A 146 -5.93 18.39 30.29
CA ALA A 146 -6.82 19.54 30.34
C ALA A 146 -7.97 19.52 31.37
N GLU A 147 -7.80 20.25 32.48
CA GLU A 147 -8.90 20.85 33.25
C GLU A 147 -9.48 22.10 32.56
N GLN A 148 -9.55 22.11 31.24
CA GLN A 148 -10.09 23.23 30.47
C GLN A 148 -10.92 22.71 29.29
N PHE A 149 -12.03 22.07 29.60
CA PHE A 149 -13.25 22.08 28.81
C PHE A 149 -14.45 22.04 29.75
#